data_AF-A0A415V6R3-F1
#
_entry.id   AF-A0A415V6R3-F1
#
_cell.length_a   1.000
_cell.length_b   1.000
_cell.length_c   1.000
_cell.angle_alpha   90.00
_cell.angle_beta   90.00
_cell.angle_gamma   90.00
#
_symmetry.space_group_name_H-M   'P 1'
#
loop_
_entity.id
_entity.type
_entity.pdbx_description
1 polymer ?
#
loop_
_entity_poly.entity_id
_entity_poly.type
_entity_poly.pdbx_seq_one_letter_code
_entity_poly.pdbx_strand_id
1 'polypeptide(L)'
;MGKKSRTRFAAAGTRKDPGRRVAEGKKADRAEKDKRVGAHAHPEWAPYLNSASEDLTAKLFTMVEVILGVVPVVVIGLFLASKDATSVDKLTDAFSQDPSMVVTFISACLQPFVAYMLYMIYRKYCEGDAGFAAGNLIGLLCSEILLLNIPGVIGMGILLWRVWRNVAPHFESWLFERRAMGVLVDIAGSLVILVLAFMCATAARGLAGM
;
A
#
# COMPACT_ATOMS: atom_id res chain seq x y z
N MET A 1 58.28 1.63 28.59
CA MET A 1 57.23 2.10 27.67
C MET A 1 56.33 0.91 27.26
N GLY A 2 55.19 0.69 27.92
CA GLY A 2 54.42 -0.57 27.72
C GLY A 2 52.89 -0.46 27.75
N LYS A 3 52.31 0.75 27.69
CA LYS A 3 50.85 0.96 27.80
C LYS A 3 50.14 1.33 26.49
N LYS A 4 50.86 1.59 25.39
CA LYS A 4 50.25 2.03 24.11
C LYS A 4 49.92 0.90 23.12
N SER A 5 50.33 -0.35 23.40
CA SER A 5 50.15 -1.47 22.45
C SER A 5 48.81 -2.20 22.61
N ARG A 6 48.27 -2.33 23.83
CA ARG A 6 47.03 -3.08 24.10
C ARG A 6 45.74 -2.37 23.63
N THR A 7 45.72 -1.04 23.60
CA THR A 7 44.54 -0.27 23.15
C THR A 7 44.31 -0.32 21.65
N ARG A 8 45.35 -0.61 20.85
CA ARG A 8 45.19 -0.82 19.39
C ARG A 8 44.58 -2.18 19.06
N PHE A 9 44.86 -3.22 19.85
CA PHE A 9 44.26 -4.54 19.67
C PHE A 9 42.78 -4.60 20.06
N ALA A 10 42.33 -3.77 21.02
CA ALA A 10 40.93 -3.72 21.43
C ALA A 10 40.01 -2.89 20.49
N ALA A 11 40.60 -2.08 19.61
CA ALA A 11 39.85 -1.23 18.67
C ALA A 11 39.68 -1.87 17.28
N ALA A 12 40.47 -2.91 16.96
CA ALA A 12 40.41 -3.63 15.70
C ALA A 12 39.00 -4.23 15.50
N GLY A 13 38.31 -3.80 14.44
CA GLY A 13 36.94 -4.23 14.12
C GLY A 13 35.80 -3.40 14.75
N THR A 14 36.10 -2.38 15.57
CA THR A 14 35.08 -1.43 16.07
C THR A 14 34.89 -0.24 15.12
N ARG A 15 33.81 0.54 15.29
CA ARG A 15 33.50 1.72 14.43
C ARG A 15 34.60 2.80 14.42
N LYS A 16 35.54 2.76 15.37
CA LYS A 16 36.67 3.71 15.52
C LYS A 16 37.99 3.19 14.93
N ASP A 17 38.01 2.05 14.27
CA ASP A 17 39.21 1.50 13.62
C ASP A 17 39.62 2.34 12.38
N PRO A 18 40.81 2.98 12.37
CA PRO A 18 41.28 3.77 11.24
C PRO A 18 41.59 2.95 9.98
N GLY A 19 41.76 1.63 10.12
CA GLY A 19 42.00 0.69 9.00
C GLY A 19 40.72 0.11 8.39
N ARG A 20 39.54 0.48 8.91
CA ARG A 20 38.27 -0.05 8.41
C ARG A 20 37.94 0.52 7.03
N ARG A 21 38.33 -0.22 5.99
CA ARG A 21 37.70 -0.10 4.67
C ARG A 21 36.29 -0.64 4.77
N VAL A 22 35.31 0.25 4.89
CA VAL A 22 33.91 -0.13 4.72
C VAL A 22 33.77 -0.52 3.26
N ALA A 23 33.44 -1.78 2.98
CA ALA A 23 33.06 -2.20 1.64
C ALA A 23 31.80 -1.41 1.23
N GLU A 24 31.98 -0.32 0.48
CA GLU A 24 30.90 0.50 -0.07
C GLU A 24 29.97 -0.33 -0.99
N GLY A 25 30.44 -1.48 -1.47
CA GLY A 25 29.63 -2.44 -2.22
C GLY A 25 28.41 -2.98 -1.45
N LYS A 26 28.39 -2.97 -0.12
CA LYS A 26 27.27 -3.55 0.65
C LYS A 26 26.03 -2.64 0.76
N LYS A 27 26.17 -1.34 0.49
CA LYS A 27 25.04 -0.41 0.37
C LYS A 27 24.44 -0.46 -1.04
N ALA A 28 25.29 -0.60 -2.06
CA ALA A 28 24.85 -0.86 -3.44
C ALA A 28 24.11 -2.21 -3.53
N ASP A 29 24.63 -3.28 -2.90
CA ASP A 29 23.96 -4.59 -2.83
C ASP A 29 22.62 -4.56 -2.09
N ARG A 30 22.42 -3.64 -1.13
CA ARG A 30 21.14 -3.48 -0.43
C ARG A 30 20.11 -2.70 -1.26
N ALA A 31 20.56 -1.67 -1.98
CA ALA A 31 19.73 -0.97 -2.96
C ALA A 31 19.41 -1.87 -4.17
N GLU A 32 20.28 -2.83 -4.49
CA GLU A 32 20.04 -3.86 -5.50
C GLU A 32 19.22 -5.05 -4.96
N LYS A 33 19.22 -5.30 -3.64
CA LYS A 33 18.29 -6.28 -3.02
C LYS A 33 16.84 -5.81 -3.01
N ASP A 34 16.60 -4.49 -3.03
CA ASP A 34 15.28 -3.90 -3.33
C ASP A 34 14.90 -4.03 -4.81
N LYS A 35 15.84 -4.47 -5.67
CA LYS A 35 15.57 -5.03 -6.99
C LYS A 35 15.38 -6.56 -6.98
N ARG A 36 14.90 -7.16 -5.89
CA ARG A 36 14.04 -8.35 -6.04
C ARG A 36 12.65 -7.93 -6.53
N VAL A 37 12.69 -7.23 -7.67
CA VAL A 37 11.66 -7.17 -8.70
C VAL A 37 11.30 -8.62 -9.02
N GLY A 38 10.00 -8.89 -9.18
CA GLY A 38 9.48 -10.25 -9.21
C GLY A 38 10.25 -11.08 -10.25
N ALA A 39 10.57 -12.33 -9.93
CA ALA A 39 11.20 -13.27 -10.86
C ALA A 39 10.38 -13.51 -12.15
N HIS A 40 9.21 -12.87 -12.25
CA HIS A 40 8.19 -12.97 -13.29
C HIS A 40 7.79 -11.60 -13.88
N ALA A 41 8.57 -10.54 -13.61
CA ALA A 41 8.36 -9.24 -14.25
C ALA A 41 8.81 -9.33 -15.73
N HIS A 42 7.89 -9.15 -16.66
CA HIS A 42 8.16 -9.16 -18.10
C HIS A 42 8.25 -7.72 -18.62
N PRO A 43 9.46 -7.21 -18.94
CA PRO A 43 9.63 -5.83 -19.39
C PRO A 43 8.88 -5.52 -20.69
N GLU A 44 8.62 -6.54 -21.51
CA GLU A 44 7.81 -6.44 -22.73
C GLU A 44 6.30 -6.24 -22.47
N TRP A 45 5.83 -6.58 -21.26
CA TRP A 45 4.47 -6.29 -20.80
C TRP A 45 4.37 -4.96 -20.07
N ALA A 46 5.51 -4.28 -19.83
CA ALA A 46 5.50 -2.96 -19.27
C ALA A 46 4.87 -1.96 -20.26
N PRO A 47 4.03 -1.03 -19.79
CA PRO A 47 3.47 0.00 -20.65
C PRO A 47 4.60 0.88 -21.21
N TYR A 48 4.37 1.54 -22.34
CA TYR A 48 5.32 2.52 -22.89
C TYR A 48 5.43 3.75 -21.96
N LEU A 49 6.35 3.69 -20.99
CA LEU A 49 6.55 4.64 -19.86
C LEU A 49 6.91 6.09 -20.24
N ASN A 50 6.75 6.50 -21.50
CA ASN A 50 7.03 7.86 -21.99
C ASN A 50 5.92 8.44 -22.87
N SER A 51 4.73 7.83 -22.88
CA SER A 51 3.58 8.34 -23.63
C SER A 51 2.68 9.23 -22.76
N ALA A 52 1.98 10.19 -23.37
CA ALA A 52 1.08 11.12 -22.65
C ALA A 52 -0.05 10.40 -21.89
N SER A 53 -0.47 9.22 -22.35
CA SER A 53 -1.47 8.38 -21.66
C SER A 53 -0.94 7.75 -20.37
N GLU A 54 0.35 7.41 -20.32
CA GLU A 54 0.97 6.83 -19.12
C GLU A 54 1.25 7.90 -18.07
N ASP A 55 1.64 9.12 -18.47
CA ASP A 55 1.74 10.26 -17.53
C ASP A 55 0.39 10.56 -16.87
N LEU A 56 -0.70 10.51 -17.65
CA LEU A 56 -2.05 10.66 -17.10
C LEU A 56 -2.40 9.51 -16.14
N THR A 57 -1.95 8.29 -16.42
CA THR A 57 -2.15 7.14 -15.53
C THR A 57 -1.37 7.33 -14.22
N ALA A 58 -0.08 7.69 -14.30
CA ALA A 58 0.77 8.01 -13.15
C ALA A 58 0.14 9.11 -12.25
N LYS A 59 -0.37 10.16 -12.90
CA LYS A 59 -1.04 11.26 -12.23
C LYS A 59 -2.33 10.80 -11.56
N LEU A 60 -3.14 9.95 -12.21
CA LEU A 60 -4.34 9.39 -11.60
C LEU A 60 -4.01 8.50 -10.40
N PHE A 61 -2.99 7.65 -10.50
CA PHE A 61 -2.52 6.84 -9.37
C PHE A 61 -2.15 7.73 -8.18
N THR A 62 -1.34 8.76 -8.42
CA THR A 62 -0.94 9.74 -7.39
C THR A 62 -2.15 10.49 -6.81
N MET A 63 -3.07 10.93 -7.66
CA MET A 63 -4.26 11.68 -7.20
C MET A 63 -5.15 10.80 -6.31
N VAL A 64 -5.41 9.56 -6.71
CA VAL A 64 -6.20 8.62 -5.90
C VAL A 64 -5.46 8.29 -4.60
N GLU A 65 -4.15 8.02 -4.65
CA GLU A 65 -3.33 7.79 -3.47
C GLU A 65 -3.42 8.94 -2.46
N VAL A 66 -3.27 10.18 -2.91
CA VAL A 66 -3.37 11.37 -2.06
C VAL A 66 -4.78 11.54 -1.49
N ILE A 67 -5.81 11.37 -2.32
CA ILE A 67 -7.21 11.47 -1.86
C ILE A 67 -7.47 10.46 -0.73
N LEU A 68 -7.06 9.20 -0.91
CA LEU A 68 -7.25 8.15 0.10
C LEU A 68 -6.40 8.41 1.35
N GLY A 69 -5.14 8.83 1.18
CA GLY A 69 -4.24 9.16 2.29
C GLY A 69 -4.75 10.30 3.19
N VAL A 70 -5.56 11.21 2.64
CA VAL A 70 -6.14 12.35 3.38
C VAL A 70 -7.43 11.98 4.14
N VAL A 71 -8.10 10.88 3.81
CA VAL A 71 -9.38 10.49 4.42
C VAL A 71 -9.35 10.42 5.96
N PRO A 72 -8.36 9.79 6.63
CA PRO A 72 -8.30 9.77 8.09
C PRO A 72 -8.29 11.19 8.70
N VAL A 73 -7.55 12.12 8.08
CA VAL A 73 -7.44 13.50 8.56
C VAL A 73 -8.78 14.22 8.43
N VAL A 74 -9.50 14.00 7.34
CA VAL A 74 -10.84 14.57 7.13
C VAL A 74 -11.82 14.03 8.17
N VAL A 75 -11.83 12.71 8.40
CA VAL A 75 -12.73 12.07 9.38
C VAL A 75 -12.43 12.57 10.80
N ILE A 76 -11.16 12.66 11.19
CA ILE A 76 -10.77 13.25 12.48
C ILE A 76 -11.23 14.71 12.56
N GLY A 77 -11.00 15.51 11.51
CA GLY A 77 -11.43 16.91 11.46
C GLY A 77 -12.95 17.06 11.63
N LEU A 78 -13.74 16.20 11.01
CA LEU A 78 -15.20 16.17 11.16
C LEU A 78 -15.63 15.79 12.57
N PHE A 79 -14.96 14.83 13.23
CA PHE A 79 -15.23 14.49 14.62
C PHE A 79 -14.88 15.62 15.59
N LEU A 80 -13.75 16.29 15.38
CA LEU A 80 -13.36 17.45 16.17
C LEU A 80 -14.34 18.61 16.03
N ALA A 81 -14.82 18.86 14.80
CA ALA A 81 -15.76 19.95 14.50
C ALA A 81 -17.19 19.69 15.01
N SER A 82 -17.61 18.43 15.13
CA SER A 82 -19.00 18.08 15.46
C SER A 82 -19.28 17.88 16.96
N LYS A 83 -18.26 17.62 17.78
CA LYS A 83 -18.45 17.18 19.19
C LYS A 83 -17.57 17.87 20.24
N ASP A 84 -16.91 19.00 19.93
CA ASP A 84 -15.96 19.66 20.84
C ASP A 84 -14.93 18.68 21.46
N ALA A 85 -14.57 17.64 20.68
CA ALA A 85 -13.75 16.51 21.10
C ALA A 85 -12.26 16.87 21.06
N THR A 86 -11.87 17.98 21.68
CA THR A 86 -10.49 18.48 21.71
C THR A 86 -9.53 17.62 22.54
N SER A 87 -10.02 16.55 23.19
CA SER A 87 -9.24 15.59 23.96
C SER A 87 -9.62 14.13 23.65
N VAL A 88 -8.69 13.22 23.91
CA VAL A 88 -8.85 11.76 23.71
C VAL A 88 -9.98 11.19 24.57
N ASP A 89 -10.18 11.73 25.77
CA ASP A 89 -11.26 11.29 26.67
C ASP A 89 -12.64 11.58 26.07
N LYS A 90 -12.84 12.79 25.52
CA LYS A 90 -14.09 13.16 24.84
C LYS A 90 -14.32 12.37 23.56
N LEU A 91 -13.25 11.99 22.86
CA LEU A 91 -13.36 11.12 21.69
C LEU A 91 -13.81 9.71 22.10
N THR A 92 -13.30 9.21 23.24
CA THR A 92 -13.68 7.91 23.80
C THR A 92 -15.14 7.90 24.26
N ASP A 93 -15.59 8.99 24.89
CA ASP A 93 -17.01 9.18 25.24
C ASP A 93 -17.89 9.22 23.99
N ALA A 94 -17.47 9.96 22.96
CA ALA A 94 -18.19 10.02 21.69
C ALA A 94 -18.32 8.62 21.04
N PHE A 95 -17.23 7.86 20.98
CA PHE A 95 -17.23 6.48 20.48
C PHE A 95 -18.10 5.52 21.28
N SER A 96 -18.22 5.74 22.60
CA SER A 96 -19.10 4.97 23.47
C SER A 96 -20.58 5.31 23.25
N GLN A 97 -20.87 6.55 22.85
CA GLN A 97 -22.24 6.99 22.54
C GLN A 97 -22.72 6.53 21.16
N ASP A 98 -21.84 6.52 20.16
CA ASP A 98 -22.17 6.05 18.82
C ASP A 98 -21.05 5.15 18.24
N PRO A 99 -21.23 3.82 18.30
CA PRO A 99 -20.26 2.85 17.77
C PRO A 99 -20.09 2.94 16.25
N SER A 100 -21.01 3.58 15.52
CA SER A 100 -20.89 3.81 14.08
C SER A 100 -19.73 4.74 13.74
N MET A 101 -19.40 5.67 14.65
CA MET A 101 -18.22 6.54 14.50
C MET A 101 -16.92 5.74 14.61
N VAL A 102 -16.88 4.69 15.45
CA VAL A 102 -15.72 3.79 15.56
C VAL A 102 -15.51 3.04 14.25
N VAL A 103 -16.58 2.48 13.68
CA VAL A 103 -16.50 1.77 12.39
C VAL A 103 -16.05 2.71 11.27
N THR A 104 -16.58 3.94 11.25
CA THR A 104 -16.17 4.98 10.29
C THR A 104 -14.70 5.38 10.47
N PHE A 105 -14.24 5.53 11.70
CA PHE A 105 -12.86 5.83 12.03
C PHE A 105 -11.92 4.71 11.56
N ILE A 106 -12.23 3.46 11.89
CA ILE A 106 -11.44 2.29 11.48
C ILE A 106 -11.39 2.20 9.97
N SER A 107 -12.53 2.36 9.28
CA SER A 107 -12.61 2.39 7.81
C SER A 107 -11.72 3.49 7.22
N ALA A 108 -11.73 4.68 7.81
CA ALA A 108 -10.86 5.78 7.40
C ALA A 108 -9.38 5.42 7.59
N CYS A 109 -9.02 4.77 8.70
CA CYS A 109 -7.66 4.28 8.95
C CYS A 109 -7.20 3.19 7.98
N LEU A 110 -8.10 2.51 7.26
CA LEU A 110 -7.72 1.58 6.19
C LEU A 110 -7.22 2.30 4.94
N GLN A 111 -7.62 3.56 4.73
CA GLN A 111 -7.36 4.30 3.50
C GLN A 111 -5.87 4.55 3.21
N PRO A 112 -5.00 4.88 4.19
CA PRO A 112 -3.56 4.93 3.96
C PRO A 112 -2.93 3.59 3.55
N PHE A 113 -3.51 2.46 3.98
CA PHE A 113 -3.05 1.14 3.54
C PHE A 113 -3.44 0.86 2.10
N VAL A 114 -4.65 1.26 1.70
CA VAL A 114 -5.10 1.22 0.30
C VAL A 114 -4.21 2.10 -0.57
N ALA A 115 -3.91 3.32 -0.13
CA ALA A 115 -3.00 4.24 -0.81
C ALA A 115 -1.60 3.63 -0.99
N TYR A 116 -1.05 3.03 0.07
CA TYR A 116 0.24 2.34 -0.01
C TYR A 116 0.21 1.14 -0.97
N MET A 117 -0.85 0.35 -0.94
CA MET A 117 -1.03 -0.75 -1.90
C MET A 117 -1.13 -0.21 -3.33
N LEU A 118 -1.77 0.93 -3.53
CA LEU A 118 -1.89 1.59 -4.83
C LEU A 118 -0.53 2.05 -5.37
N TYR A 119 0.32 2.61 -4.51
CA TYR A 119 1.72 2.91 -4.83
C TYR A 119 2.49 1.65 -5.27
N MET A 120 2.35 0.56 -4.52
CA MET A 120 3.00 -0.72 -4.83
C MET A 120 2.50 -1.32 -6.15
N ILE A 121 1.19 -1.25 -6.41
CA ILE A 121 0.56 -1.66 -7.66
C ILE A 121 1.14 -0.87 -8.83
N TYR A 122 1.21 0.45 -8.71
CA TYR A 122 1.75 1.31 -9.78
C TYR A 122 3.21 0.95 -10.09
N ARG A 123 4.03 0.78 -9.06
CA ARG A 123 5.41 0.35 -9.23
C ARG A 123 5.51 -0.99 -9.97
N LYS A 124 4.69 -1.98 -9.59
CA LYS A 124 4.66 -3.31 -10.22
C LYS A 124 4.09 -3.31 -11.63
N TYR A 125 3.13 -2.43 -11.89
CA TYR A 125 2.59 -2.16 -13.22
C TYR A 125 3.69 -1.62 -14.15
N CYS A 126 4.50 -0.67 -13.69
CA CYS A 126 5.66 -0.16 -14.43
C CYS A 126 6.76 -1.22 -14.64
N GLU A 127 6.88 -2.20 -13.74
CA GLU A 127 7.77 -3.35 -13.89
C GLU A 127 7.23 -4.40 -14.90
N GLY A 128 6.00 -4.23 -15.41
CA GLY A 128 5.37 -5.16 -16.35
C GLY A 128 4.69 -6.37 -15.69
N ASP A 129 4.47 -6.33 -14.36
CA ASP A 129 3.72 -7.38 -13.64
C ASP A 129 2.21 -7.14 -13.78
N ALA A 130 1.70 -7.46 -14.98
CA ALA A 130 0.36 -7.16 -15.42
C ALA A 130 -0.72 -7.75 -14.49
N GLY A 131 -0.61 -9.03 -14.14
CA GLY A 131 -1.61 -9.69 -13.29
C GLY A 131 -1.52 -9.30 -11.81
N PHE A 132 -0.34 -8.95 -11.28
CA PHE A 132 -0.23 -8.38 -9.94
C PHE A 132 -1.02 -7.07 -9.84
N ALA A 133 -0.86 -6.20 -10.84
CA ALA A 133 -1.52 -4.89 -10.85
C ALA A 133 -3.04 -5.02 -10.98
N ALA A 134 -3.53 -5.80 -11.95
CA ALA A 134 -4.96 -5.99 -12.15
C ALA A 134 -5.63 -6.74 -10.99
N GLY A 135 -5.00 -7.83 -10.50
CA GLY A 135 -5.54 -8.62 -9.40
C GLY A 135 -5.69 -7.82 -8.11
N ASN A 136 -4.67 -7.05 -7.73
CA ASN A 136 -4.76 -6.20 -6.55
C ASN A 136 -5.73 -5.02 -6.76
N LEU A 137 -5.80 -4.41 -7.95
CA LEU A 137 -6.80 -3.35 -8.22
C LEU A 137 -8.24 -3.85 -8.08
N ILE A 138 -8.53 -5.07 -8.54
CA ILE A 138 -9.86 -5.69 -8.35
C ILE A 138 -10.14 -5.90 -6.86
N GLY A 139 -9.18 -6.45 -6.10
CA GLY A 139 -9.32 -6.64 -4.66
C GLY A 139 -9.55 -5.33 -3.89
N LEU A 140 -8.81 -4.28 -4.24
CA LEU A 140 -9.01 -2.95 -3.68
C LEU A 140 -10.37 -2.36 -4.06
N LEU A 141 -10.79 -2.47 -5.33
CA LEU A 141 -12.12 -2.01 -5.77
C LEU A 141 -13.25 -2.68 -4.98
N CYS A 142 -13.18 -4.01 -4.78
CA CYS A 142 -14.13 -4.72 -3.94
C CYS A 142 -14.14 -4.20 -2.49
N SER A 143 -12.97 -3.88 -1.95
CA SER A 143 -12.83 -3.33 -0.60
C SER A 143 -13.49 -1.94 -0.49
N GLU A 144 -13.23 -1.06 -1.45
CA GLU A 144 -13.82 0.29 -1.49
C GLU A 144 -15.35 0.24 -1.63
N ILE A 145 -15.89 -0.71 -2.40
CA ILE A 145 -17.34 -0.93 -2.51
C ILE A 145 -17.92 -1.36 -1.15
N LEU A 146 -17.26 -2.27 -0.43
CA LEU A 146 -17.71 -2.71 0.89
C LEU A 146 -17.68 -1.57 1.92
N LEU A 147 -16.68 -0.70 1.85
CA LEU A 147 -16.54 0.47 2.72
C LEU A 147 -17.42 1.65 2.29
N LEU A 148 -18.14 1.54 1.16
CA LEU A 148 -18.95 2.62 0.57
C LEU A 148 -18.15 3.91 0.31
N ASN A 149 -16.85 3.79 0.06
CA ASN A 149 -15.98 4.94 -0.16
C ASN A 149 -16.02 5.38 -1.62
N ILE A 150 -16.98 6.25 -1.94
CA ILE A 150 -17.27 6.75 -3.29
C ILE A 150 -16.03 7.22 -4.06
N PRO A 151 -15.16 8.13 -3.53
CA PRO A 151 -13.98 8.57 -4.27
C PRO A 151 -12.99 7.42 -4.52
N GLY A 152 -12.86 6.48 -3.58
CA GLY A 152 -12.07 5.26 -3.75
C GLY A 152 -12.61 4.39 -4.87
N VAL A 153 -13.92 4.09 -4.88
CA VAL A 153 -14.56 3.28 -5.93
C VAL A 153 -14.39 3.90 -7.31
N ILE A 154 -14.62 5.20 -7.45
CA ILE A 154 -14.46 5.90 -8.73
C ILE A 154 -13.00 5.88 -9.16
N GLY A 155 -12.06 6.20 -8.26
CA GLY A 155 -10.63 6.18 -8.53
C GLY A 155 -10.14 4.81 -8.98
N MET A 156 -10.43 3.78 -8.18
CA MET A 156 -10.06 2.38 -8.47
C MET A 156 -10.71 1.88 -9.76
N GLY A 157 -11.97 2.24 -10.02
CA GLY A 157 -12.67 1.85 -11.26
C GLY A 157 -12.02 2.44 -12.51
N ILE A 158 -11.65 3.73 -12.48
CA ILE A 158 -10.96 4.40 -13.58
C ILE A 158 -9.56 3.81 -13.79
N LEU A 159 -8.81 3.59 -12.71
CA LEU A 159 -7.46 3.00 -12.76
C LEU A 159 -7.51 1.58 -13.30
N LEU A 160 -8.43 0.75 -12.80
CA LEU A 160 -8.64 -0.61 -13.28
C LEU A 160 -9.01 -0.60 -14.76
N TRP A 161 -9.94 0.25 -15.19
CA TRP A 161 -10.29 0.36 -16.62
C TRP A 161 -9.09 0.70 -17.50
N ARG A 162 -8.23 1.64 -17.07
CA ARG A 162 -7.03 2.02 -17.83
C ARG A 162 -5.98 0.92 -17.86
N VAL A 163 -5.63 0.37 -16.70
CA VAL A 163 -4.65 -0.71 -16.57
C VAL A 163 -5.12 -1.96 -17.30
N TRP A 164 -6.41 -2.30 -17.20
CA TRP A 164 -7.00 -3.49 -17.80
C TRP A 164 -6.81 -3.55 -19.31
N ARG A 165 -6.90 -2.40 -20.00
CA ARG A 165 -6.68 -2.37 -21.46
C ARG A 165 -5.27 -2.82 -21.87
N ASN A 166 -4.27 -2.53 -21.04
CA ASN A 166 -2.88 -2.92 -21.29
C ASN A 166 -2.58 -4.34 -20.78
N VAL A 167 -3.23 -4.74 -19.69
CA VAL A 167 -2.99 -6.01 -19.00
C VAL A 167 -3.79 -7.18 -19.57
N ALA A 168 -5.00 -6.95 -20.07
CA ALA A 168 -5.94 -8.02 -20.47
C ALA A 168 -5.34 -9.07 -21.43
N PRO A 169 -4.53 -8.73 -22.45
CA PRO A 169 -3.94 -9.72 -23.35
C PRO A 169 -2.98 -10.70 -22.65
N HIS A 170 -2.37 -10.29 -21.54
CA HIS A 170 -1.35 -11.05 -20.81
C HIS A 170 -1.85 -11.62 -19.48
N PHE A 171 -3.12 -11.37 -19.14
CA PHE A 171 -3.67 -11.73 -17.83
C PHE A 171 -3.86 -13.24 -17.67
N GLU A 172 -4.34 -13.93 -18.71
CA GLU A 172 -4.53 -15.38 -18.66
C GLU A 172 -3.20 -16.13 -18.57
N SER A 173 -2.20 -15.73 -19.36
CA SER A 173 -0.86 -16.32 -19.29
C SER A 173 -0.25 -16.17 -17.91
N TRP A 174 -0.41 -15.00 -17.28
CA TRP A 174 0.04 -14.77 -15.90
C TRP A 174 -0.66 -15.70 -14.90
N LEU A 175 -1.98 -15.88 -15.02
CA LEU A 175 -2.74 -16.78 -14.13
C LEU A 175 -2.25 -18.24 -14.24
N PHE A 176 -2.02 -18.71 -15.47
CA PHE A 176 -1.52 -20.06 -15.71
C PHE A 176 -0.11 -20.28 -15.19
N GLU A 177 0.77 -19.29 -15.36
CA GLU A 177 2.17 -19.38 -14.95
C GLU A 177 2.33 -19.38 -13.42
N ARG A 178 1.57 -18.55 -12.71
CA ARG A 178 1.68 -18.43 -11.24
C ARG A 178 0.97 -19.53 -10.46
N ARG A 179 -0.05 -20.17 -11.07
CA ARG A 179 -0.98 -21.11 -10.39
C ARG A 179 -1.66 -20.48 -9.17
N ALA A 180 -2.68 -21.14 -8.63
CA ALA A 180 -3.52 -20.59 -7.57
C ALA A 180 -2.74 -20.11 -6.32
N MET A 181 -1.68 -20.82 -5.90
CA MET A 181 -0.87 -20.41 -4.74
C MET A 181 0.01 -19.19 -5.00
N GLY A 182 0.57 -19.02 -6.20
CA GLY A 182 1.34 -17.82 -6.55
C GLY A 182 0.45 -16.58 -6.56
N VAL A 183 -0.71 -16.70 -7.21
CA VAL A 183 -1.73 -15.64 -7.27
C VAL A 183 -2.18 -15.19 -5.88
N LEU A 184 -2.39 -16.13 -4.96
CA LEU A 184 -2.76 -15.82 -3.57
C LEU A 184 -1.68 -15.01 -2.84
N VAL A 185 -0.41 -15.34 -3.05
CA VAL A 185 0.70 -14.60 -2.43
C VAL A 185 0.80 -13.18 -2.99
N ASP A 186 0.56 -13.01 -4.29
CA ASP A 186 0.61 -11.71 -4.96
C ASP A 186 -0.55 -10.79 -4.57
N ILE A 187 -1.73 -11.35 -4.34
CA ILE A 187 -2.95 -10.61 -4.01
C ILE A 187 -3.13 -10.46 -2.49
N ALA A 188 -2.28 -11.10 -1.68
CA ALA A 188 -2.40 -11.15 -0.22
C ALA A 188 -2.60 -9.77 0.43
N GLY A 189 -1.91 -8.73 -0.06
CA GLY A 189 -2.05 -7.37 0.46
C GLY A 189 -3.47 -6.82 0.30
N SER A 190 -4.06 -6.97 -0.89
CA SER A 190 -5.46 -6.56 -1.13
C SER A 190 -6.47 -7.49 -0.45
N LEU A 191 -6.14 -8.78 -0.26
CA LEU A 191 -6.98 -9.74 0.46
C LEU A 191 -7.15 -9.33 1.94
N VAL A 192 -6.08 -8.89 2.59
CA VAL A 192 -6.14 -8.41 3.99
C VAL A 192 -7.06 -7.20 4.10
N ILE A 193 -6.92 -6.23 3.18
CA ILE A 193 -7.78 -5.05 3.14
C ILE A 193 -9.25 -5.46 2.91
N LEU A 194 -9.50 -6.42 2.02
CA LEU A 194 -10.85 -6.91 1.73
C LEU A 194 -11.50 -7.56 2.96
N VAL A 195 -10.75 -8.34 3.74
CA VAL A 195 -11.25 -8.94 4.98
C VAL A 195 -11.58 -7.87 6.02
N LEU A 196 -10.70 -6.87 6.20
CA LEU A 196 -10.94 -5.76 7.12
C LEU A 196 -12.16 -4.93 6.67
N ALA A 197 -12.29 -4.66 5.37
CA ALA A 197 -13.45 -3.99 4.80
C ALA A 197 -14.74 -4.78 5.04
N PHE A 198 -14.71 -6.10 4.87
CA PHE A 198 -15.84 -6.97 5.16
C PHE A 198 -16.22 -6.94 6.66
N MET A 199 -15.24 -6.95 7.57
CA MET A 199 -15.49 -6.79 9.00
C MET A 199 -16.14 -5.44 9.33
N CYS A 200 -15.64 -4.33 8.76
CA CYS A 200 -16.26 -3.02 8.93
C CYS A 200 -17.69 -2.99 8.37
N ALA A 201 -17.92 -3.58 7.20
CA ALA A 201 -19.21 -3.57 6.54
C ALA A 201 -20.24 -4.47 7.26
N THR A 202 -19.81 -5.56 7.88
CA THR A 202 -20.68 -6.41 8.71
C THR A 202 -20.98 -5.76 10.06
N ALA A 203 -19.99 -5.11 10.69
CA ALA A 203 -20.19 -4.33 11.91
C ALA A 203 -21.18 -3.17 11.68
N ALA A 204 -21.02 -2.39 10.61
CA ALA A 204 -21.94 -1.30 10.27
C ALA A 204 -23.38 -1.79 10.04
N ARG A 205 -23.56 -2.93 9.37
CA ARG A 205 -24.90 -3.53 9.17
C ARG A 205 -25.49 -4.09 10.46
N GLY A 206 -24.66 -4.67 11.33
CA GLY A 206 -25.09 -5.13 12.65
C GLY A 206 -25.63 -3.99 13.50
N LEU A 207 -24.99 -2.82 13.44
CA LEU A 207 -25.45 -1.60 14.13
C LEU A 207 -26.71 -1.01 13.52
N ALA A 208 -26.88 -1.07 12.20
CA ALA A 208 -28.08 -0.55 11.50
C ALA A 208 -29.33 -1.43 11.67
N GLY A 209 -29.18 -2.67 12.14
CA GLY A 209 -30.28 -3.60 12.42
C GLY A 209 -30.74 -3.63 13.88
N MET A 210 -30.12 -2.82 14.75
CA MET A 210 -30.50 -2.59 16.15
C MET A 210 -31.40 -1.36 16.26
#